data_AF-A0A9E4ZND7-F1
#
_entry.id   AF-A0A9E4ZND7-F1
#
_cell.length_a   1.000
_cell.length_b   1.000
_cell.length_c   1.000
_cell.angle_alpha   90.00
_cell.angle_beta   90.00
_cell.angle_gamma   90.00
#
_symmetry.space_group_name_H-M   'P 1'
#
loop_
_entity.id
_entity.type
_entity.pdbx_description
1 polymer ?
#
loop_
_entity_poly.entity_id
_entity_poly.type
_entity_poly.pdbx_seq_one_letter_code
_entity_poly.pdbx_strand_id
1 'polypeptide(L)'
;MSTEVDNNNMFITDVFTPELNTELSISRSLAKALSIYSFVKEFEGEDEDLRSVVEHYLNEWVNMIGSLPYKPDLLELLDEIKGKANDLFRLIDEEELSYLLAETIEVKKELDSGDPQIPQAYLTEIKEILRGLGINELSDGDLESIKELVSLFILSINSITFK
;
A
#
# COMPACT_ATOMS: atom_id res chain seq x y z
N MET A 1 41.04 -17.82 34.98
CA MET A 1 39.63 -17.48 35.30
C MET A 1 39.67 -16.06 35.86
N SER A 2 39.16 -15.01 35.25
CA SER A 2 38.04 -14.86 34.31
C SER A 2 38.42 -13.86 33.22
N THR A 3 37.99 -14.13 32.00
CA THR A 3 38.03 -13.23 30.84
C THR A 3 37.16 -12.00 31.11
N GLU A 4 37.73 -10.80 30.95
CA GLU A 4 36.98 -9.60 30.60
C GLU A 4 36.31 -9.87 29.25
N VAL A 5 34.98 -9.82 29.22
CA VAL A 5 34.21 -9.82 27.98
C VAL A 5 33.79 -8.39 27.72
N ASP A 6 34.30 -7.87 26.61
CA ASP A 6 34.01 -6.56 26.03
C ASP A 6 32.51 -6.26 26.04
N ASN A 7 32.15 -5.22 26.78
CA ASN A 7 30.90 -4.50 26.61
C ASN A 7 31.00 -3.67 25.34
N ASN A 8 30.63 -4.23 24.18
CA ASN A 8 30.42 -3.40 22.99
C ASN A 8 29.58 -4.01 21.87
N ASN A 9 28.56 -4.80 22.21
CA ASN A 9 27.53 -5.20 21.25
C ASN A 9 26.14 -5.04 21.86
N MET A 10 25.76 -3.79 22.14
CA MET A 10 24.35 -3.41 22.25
C MET A 10 23.77 -3.39 20.82
N PHE A 11 23.67 -4.58 20.22
CA PHE A 11 22.93 -4.74 18.98
C PHE A 11 21.46 -4.56 19.30
N ILE A 12 20.94 -3.47 18.75
CA ILE A 12 19.54 -3.18 18.50
C ILE A 12 18.91 -4.44 17.90
N THR A 13 18.34 -5.29 18.74
CA THR A 13 17.64 -6.49 18.32
C THR A 13 16.40 -6.62 19.20
N ASP A 14 15.26 -6.76 18.55
CA ASP A 14 13.95 -7.12 19.10
C ASP A 14 13.15 -6.07 19.88
N VAL A 15 12.70 -5.04 19.15
CA VAL A 15 11.34 -4.50 19.36
C VAL A 15 10.58 -4.52 18.03
N PHE A 16 10.52 -5.68 17.36
CA PHE A 16 9.67 -5.90 16.17
C PHE A 16 8.73 -7.07 16.46
N THR A 17 7.42 -6.81 16.48
CA THR A 17 6.41 -7.86 16.71
C THR A 17 6.27 -8.78 15.49
N PRO A 18 5.90 -10.06 15.67
CA PRO A 18 5.66 -10.99 14.55
C PRO A 18 4.60 -10.51 13.55
N GLU A 19 3.61 -9.74 14.02
CA GLU A 19 2.55 -9.14 13.21
C GLU A 19 3.12 -8.12 12.22
N LEU A 20 3.96 -7.20 12.70
CA LEU A 20 4.63 -6.18 11.86
C LEU A 20 5.55 -6.81 10.79
N ASN A 21 6.21 -7.93 11.12
CA ASN A 21 7.00 -8.70 10.15
C ASN A 21 6.13 -9.35 9.06
N THR A 22 4.92 -9.77 9.40
CA THR A 22 4.00 -10.42 8.46
C THR A 22 3.42 -9.39 7.48
N GLU A 23 3.02 -8.22 7.99
CA GLU A 23 2.48 -7.12 7.19
C GLU A 23 3.50 -6.57 6.20
N LEU A 24 4.74 -6.32 6.65
CA LEU A 24 5.80 -5.87 5.77
C LEU A 24 6.18 -6.93 4.73
N SER A 25 6.14 -8.22 5.09
CA SER A 25 6.38 -9.30 4.15
C SER A 25 5.32 -9.37 3.05
N ILE A 26 4.04 -9.29 3.41
CA ILE A 26 2.93 -9.32 2.43
C ILE A 26 2.97 -8.07 1.56
N SER A 27 3.23 -6.90 2.15
CA SER A 27 3.36 -5.64 1.41
C SER A 27 4.52 -5.66 0.40
N ARG A 28 5.68 -6.22 0.76
CA ARG A 28 6.80 -6.45 -0.16
C ARG A 28 6.43 -7.39 -1.29
N SER A 29 5.81 -8.53 -0.95
CA SER A 29 5.39 -9.51 -1.94
C SER A 29 4.38 -8.93 -2.93
N LEU A 30 3.43 -8.13 -2.45
CA LEU A 30 2.45 -7.45 -3.31
C LEU A 30 3.14 -6.42 -4.22
N ALA A 31 3.98 -5.53 -3.67
CA ALA A 31 4.70 -4.53 -4.45
C ALA A 31 5.52 -5.19 -5.57
N LYS A 32 6.25 -6.25 -5.25
CA LYS A 32 7.04 -7.02 -6.21
C LYS A 32 6.19 -7.72 -7.26
N ALA A 33 5.10 -8.38 -6.86
CA ALA A 33 4.20 -9.05 -7.79
C ALA A 33 3.59 -8.05 -8.78
N LEU A 34 3.13 -6.90 -8.28
CA LEU A 34 2.60 -5.81 -9.07
C LEU A 34 3.67 -5.23 -10.02
N SER A 35 4.90 -5.04 -9.55
CA SER A 35 6.04 -4.56 -10.36
C SER A 35 6.31 -5.49 -11.55
N ILE A 36 6.42 -6.79 -11.29
CA ILE A 36 6.63 -7.81 -12.32
C ILE A 36 5.43 -7.86 -13.29
N TYR A 37 4.21 -7.87 -12.75
CA TYR A 37 2.99 -7.92 -13.55
C TYR A 37 2.87 -6.72 -14.48
N SER A 38 3.08 -5.50 -13.98
CA SER A 38 3.05 -4.28 -14.79
C SER A 38 4.11 -4.28 -15.89
N PHE A 39 5.33 -4.73 -15.57
CA PHE A 39 6.40 -4.86 -16.56
C PHE A 39 6.04 -5.88 -17.65
N VAL A 40 5.66 -7.11 -17.27
CA VAL A 40 5.32 -8.17 -18.25
C VAL A 40 4.11 -7.75 -19.10
N LYS A 41 3.10 -7.13 -18.49
CA LYS A 41 1.92 -6.63 -19.21
C LYS A 41 2.26 -5.60 -20.28
N GLU A 42 3.23 -4.73 -20.02
CA GLU A 42 3.68 -3.71 -20.99
C GLU A 42 4.40 -4.33 -22.20
N PHE A 43 5.18 -5.40 -22.00
CA PHE A 43 6.03 -5.98 -23.05
C PHE A 43 5.42 -7.21 -23.75
N GLU A 44 4.73 -8.07 -23.02
CA GLU A 44 4.25 -9.38 -23.48
C GLU A 44 2.72 -9.50 -23.47
N GLY A 45 2.03 -8.53 -22.86
CA GLY A 45 0.58 -8.55 -22.68
C GLY A 45 0.16 -9.26 -21.38
N GLU A 46 -1.14 -9.48 -21.21
CA GLU A 46 -1.66 -10.07 -19.97
C GLU A 46 -1.20 -11.54 -19.79
N ASP A 47 -0.57 -11.81 -18.65
CA ASP A 47 -0.21 -13.16 -18.19
C ASP A 47 -1.13 -13.58 -17.03
N GLU A 48 -1.86 -14.69 -17.21
CA GLU A 48 -2.83 -15.16 -16.21
C GLU A 48 -2.18 -15.74 -14.94
N ASP A 49 -1.00 -16.35 -15.06
CA ASP A 49 -0.29 -16.92 -13.92
C ASP A 49 0.23 -15.79 -13.02
N LEU A 50 0.82 -14.75 -13.62
CA LEU A 50 1.24 -13.55 -12.90
C LEU A 50 0.05 -12.79 -12.31
N ARG A 51 -1.07 -12.70 -13.05
CA ARG A 51 -2.32 -12.12 -12.52
C ARG A 51 -2.76 -12.87 -11.26
N SER A 52 -2.74 -14.20 -11.27
CA SER A 52 -3.11 -15.02 -10.11
C SER A 52 -2.17 -14.79 -8.91
N VAL A 53 -0.88 -14.55 -9.15
CA VAL A 53 0.09 -14.22 -8.07
C VAL A 53 -0.21 -12.85 -7.47
N VAL A 54 -0.50 -11.85 -8.30
CA VAL A 54 -0.92 -10.51 -7.84
C VAL A 54 -2.21 -10.61 -7.03
N GLU A 55 -3.23 -11.29 -7.56
CA GLU A 55 -4.52 -11.49 -6.89
C GLU A 55 -4.34 -12.16 -5.52
N HIS A 56 -3.45 -13.14 -5.40
CA HIS A 56 -3.17 -13.79 -4.12
C HIS A 56 -2.67 -12.79 -3.07
N TYR A 57 -1.57 -12.06 -3.36
CA TYR A 57 -1.00 -11.12 -2.39
C TYR A 57 -1.88 -9.89 -2.16
N LEU A 58 -2.64 -9.47 -3.17
CA LEU A 58 -3.62 -8.39 -3.05
C LEU A 58 -4.72 -8.77 -2.07
N ASN A 59 -5.25 -9.98 -2.17
CA ASN A 59 -6.28 -10.48 -1.24
C ASN A 59 -5.75 -10.57 0.19
N GLU A 60 -4.53 -11.07 0.39
CA GLU A 60 -3.88 -11.11 1.71
C GLU A 60 -3.73 -9.70 2.30
N TRP A 61 -3.27 -8.73 1.50
CA TRP A 61 -3.12 -7.34 1.92
C TRP A 61 -4.46 -6.67 2.26
N VAL A 62 -5.48 -6.84 1.42
CA VAL A 62 -6.84 -6.32 1.69
C VAL A 62 -7.42 -6.95 2.96
N ASN A 63 -7.17 -8.23 3.22
CA ASN A 63 -7.61 -8.89 4.45
C ASN A 63 -6.96 -8.29 5.71
N MET A 64 -5.71 -7.83 5.62
CA MET A 64 -5.02 -7.13 6.72
C MET A 64 -5.60 -5.76 7.00
N ILE A 65 -5.98 -5.03 5.95
CA ILE A 65 -6.62 -3.70 6.05
C ILE A 65 -8.02 -3.82 6.68
N GLY A 66 -8.76 -4.86 6.32
CA GLY A 66 -10.15 -5.04 6.74
C GLY A 66 -11.13 -4.17 5.96
N SER A 67 -12.25 -3.80 6.58
CA SER A 67 -13.35 -3.13 5.87
C SER A 67 -12.98 -1.72 5.45
N LEU A 68 -13.18 -1.42 4.16
CA LEU A 68 -12.99 -0.09 3.58
C LEU A 68 -14.21 0.78 3.84
N PRO A 69 -14.04 2.03 4.31
CA PRO A 69 -15.13 2.99 4.31
C PRO A 69 -15.49 3.31 2.86
N TYR A 70 -16.66 2.84 2.44
CA TYR A 70 -17.13 2.97 1.07
C TYR A 70 -18.13 4.13 0.95
N LYS A 71 -17.86 5.04 0.02
CA LYS A 71 -18.84 6.03 -0.45
C LYS A 71 -19.19 5.75 -1.91
N PRO A 72 -20.46 5.88 -2.31
CA PRO A 72 -20.91 5.67 -3.68
C PRO A 72 -20.10 6.47 -4.70
N ASP A 73 -19.75 7.72 -4.38
CA ASP A 73 -19.00 8.63 -5.26
C ASP A 73 -17.57 8.13 -5.57
N LEU A 74 -17.02 7.21 -4.75
CA LEU A 74 -15.73 6.55 -5.02
C LEU A 74 -15.82 5.55 -6.17
N LEU A 75 -17.01 5.05 -6.51
CA LEU A 75 -17.20 4.19 -7.70
C LEU A 75 -16.98 4.95 -9.00
N GLU A 76 -17.38 6.20 -9.05
CA GLU A 76 -17.24 7.01 -10.26
C GLU A 76 -15.74 7.23 -10.55
N LEU A 77 -14.95 7.42 -9.49
CA LEU A 77 -13.49 7.54 -9.57
C LEU A 77 -12.81 6.21 -9.92
N LEU A 78 -13.39 5.05 -9.55
CA LEU A 78 -12.84 3.73 -9.87
C LEU A 78 -12.69 3.50 -11.38
N ASP A 79 -13.63 3.98 -12.19
CA ASP A 79 -13.54 3.84 -13.65
C ASP A 79 -12.43 4.77 -14.24
N GLU A 80 -12.17 5.91 -13.61
CA GLU A 80 -11.04 6.78 -13.97
C GLU A 80 -9.68 6.17 -13.61
N ILE A 81 -9.64 5.39 -12.52
CA ILE A 81 -8.42 4.80 -11.96
C ILE A 81 -8.03 3.49 -12.67
N LYS A 82 -8.98 2.60 -12.98
CA LYS A 82 -8.71 1.26 -13.56
C LYS A 82 -7.80 1.30 -14.79
N GLY A 83 -7.99 2.29 -15.66
CA GLY A 83 -7.18 2.44 -16.88
C GLY A 83 -5.73 2.85 -16.63
N LYS A 84 -5.43 3.41 -15.46
CA LYS A 84 -4.15 4.04 -15.12
C LYS A 84 -3.43 3.38 -13.96
N ALA A 85 -4.09 2.52 -13.20
CA ALA A 85 -3.47 1.86 -12.05
C ALA A 85 -2.23 1.03 -12.42
N ASN A 86 -2.14 0.55 -13.66
CA ASN A 86 -0.93 -0.10 -14.19
C ASN A 86 0.28 0.88 -14.29
N ASP A 87 0.03 2.19 -14.40
CA ASP A 87 1.05 3.25 -14.43
C ASP A 87 1.65 3.54 -13.04
N LEU A 88 1.18 2.90 -11.97
CA LEU A 88 1.68 3.09 -10.61
C LEU A 88 3.22 2.99 -10.55
N PHE A 89 3.82 2.01 -11.25
CA PHE A 89 5.28 1.81 -11.26
C PHE A 89 6.06 2.83 -12.08
N ARG A 90 5.38 3.72 -12.80
CA ARG A 90 6.00 4.91 -13.39
C ARG A 90 6.11 6.04 -12.38
N LEU A 91 5.36 5.97 -11.28
CA LEU A 91 5.23 7.01 -10.28
C LEU A 91 6.02 6.70 -9.00
N ILE A 92 6.10 5.42 -8.62
CA ILE A 92 6.73 4.96 -7.38
C ILE A 92 7.53 3.68 -7.63
N ASP A 93 8.68 3.53 -6.98
CA ASP A 93 9.47 2.31 -7.10
C ASP A 93 8.92 1.16 -6.23
N GLU A 94 9.43 -0.06 -6.44
CA GLU A 94 8.96 -1.26 -5.72
C GLU A 94 9.18 -1.18 -4.20
N GLU A 95 10.29 -0.59 -3.76
CA GLU A 95 10.63 -0.50 -2.34
C GLU A 95 9.77 0.55 -1.64
N GLU A 96 9.63 1.73 -2.24
CA GLU A 96 8.73 2.79 -1.78
C GLU A 96 7.29 2.31 -1.72
N LEU A 97 6.79 1.63 -2.77
CA LEU A 97 5.44 1.06 -2.78
C LEU A 97 5.26 0.04 -1.67
N SER A 98 6.27 -0.80 -1.40
CA SER A 98 6.22 -1.75 -0.31
C SER A 98 6.05 -1.07 1.05
N TYR A 99 6.77 0.03 1.30
CA TYR A 99 6.63 0.76 2.56
C TYR A 99 5.25 1.40 2.66
N LEU A 100 4.77 2.01 1.58
CA LEU A 100 3.47 2.67 1.54
C LEU A 100 2.31 1.69 1.75
N LEU A 101 2.39 0.49 1.19
CA LEU A 101 1.41 -0.59 1.39
C LEU A 101 1.38 -1.06 2.85
N ALA A 102 2.54 -1.16 3.51
CA ALA A 102 2.62 -1.54 4.92
C ALA A 102 2.11 -0.42 5.83
N GLU A 103 2.49 0.83 5.56
CA GLU A 103 2.03 2.00 6.31
C GLU A 103 0.52 2.21 6.17
N THR A 104 -0.06 1.88 5.02
CA THR A 104 -1.53 1.90 4.82
C THR A 104 -2.27 0.99 5.81
N ILE A 105 -1.70 -0.16 6.17
CA ILE A 105 -2.29 -1.07 7.17
C ILE A 105 -2.32 -0.39 8.55
N GLU A 106 -1.20 0.21 8.96
CA GLU A 106 -1.10 0.92 10.24
C GLU A 106 -2.03 2.14 10.30
N VAL A 107 -2.02 2.97 9.24
CA VAL A 107 -2.92 4.13 9.10
C VAL A 107 -4.38 3.71 9.18
N LYS A 108 -4.74 2.57 8.57
CA LYS A 108 -6.11 2.07 8.64
C LYS A 108 -6.51 1.69 10.07
N LYS A 109 -5.63 1.00 10.82
CA LYS A 109 -5.87 0.65 12.23
C LYS A 109 -6.07 1.91 13.08
N GLU A 110 -5.26 2.93 12.85
CA GLU A 110 -5.37 4.21 13.54
C GLU A 110 -6.70 4.93 13.21
N LEU A 111 -7.09 4.97 11.94
CA LEU A 111 -8.37 5.54 11.51
C LEU A 111 -9.58 4.85 12.15
N ASP A 112 -9.52 3.53 12.32
CA ASP A 112 -10.57 2.73 12.95
C ASP A 112 -10.62 2.92 14.47
N SER A 113 -9.49 3.26 15.10
CA SER A 113 -9.40 3.55 16.54
C SER A 113 -10.04 4.88 16.94
N GLY A 114 -10.17 5.81 15.98
CA GLY A 114 -10.79 7.12 16.17
C GLY A 114 -9.85 8.23 16.68
N ASP A 115 -8.56 7.95 16.87
CA ASP A 115 -7.52 8.93 17.20
C ASP A 115 -6.30 8.77 16.26
N PRO A 116 -6.42 9.20 14.99
CA PRO A 116 -5.38 8.93 14.00
C PRO A 116 -4.16 9.83 14.12
N GLN A 117 -2.98 9.24 14.15
CA GLN A 117 -1.67 9.89 14.15
C GLN A 117 -0.98 9.67 12.80
N ILE A 118 -1.65 10.12 11.73
CA ILE A 118 -1.24 9.79 10.37
C ILE A 118 -0.03 10.62 9.95
N PRO A 119 1.06 9.98 9.49
CA PRO A 119 2.22 10.68 8.99
C PRO A 119 1.88 11.57 7.79
N GLN A 120 2.37 12.81 7.78
CA GLN A 120 2.17 13.72 6.64
C GLN A 120 2.91 13.27 5.38
N ALA A 121 4.02 12.54 5.53
CA ALA A 121 4.74 11.95 4.40
C ALA A 121 3.83 10.97 3.64
N TYR A 122 3.23 10.01 4.36
CA TYR A 122 2.23 9.09 3.83
C TYR A 122 1.11 9.80 3.07
N LEU A 123 0.50 10.84 3.67
CA LEU A 123 -0.58 11.59 3.02
C LEU A 123 -0.12 12.33 1.77
N THR A 124 1.13 12.77 1.72
CA THR A 124 1.70 13.44 0.55
C THR A 124 1.93 12.44 -0.58
N GLU A 125 2.53 11.29 -0.27
CA GLU A 125 2.84 10.24 -1.24
C GLU A 125 1.58 9.63 -1.86
N ILE A 126 0.57 9.27 -1.06
CA ILE A 126 -0.69 8.75 -1.63
C ILE A 126 -1.37 9.78 -2.54
N LYS A 127 -1.28 11.08 -2.22
CA LYS A 127 -1.87 12.14 -3.07
C LYS A 127 -1.12 12.28 -4.39
N GLU A 128 0.19 12.19 -4.38
CA GLU A 128 1.00 12.24 -5.59
C GLU A 128 0.70 11.05 -6.51
N ILE A 129 0.58 9.86 -5.93
CA ILE A 129 0.13 8.66 -6.67
C ILE A 129 -1.27 8.88 -7.25
N LEU A 130 -2.25 9.25 -6.43
CA LEU A 130 -3.64 9.44 -6.87
C LEU A 130 -3.75 10.53 -7.95
N ARG A 131 -2.98 11.61 -7.86
CA ARG A 131 -2.88 12.63 -8.92
C ARG A 131 -2.24 12.09 -10.19
N GLY A 132 -1.20 11.28 -10.07
CA GLY A 132 -0.59 10.58 -11.22
C GLY A 132 -1.59 9.62 -11.90
N LEU A 133 -2.50 9.04 -11.13
CA LEU A 133 -3.64 8.25 -11.61
C LEU A 133 -4.82 9.13 -12.09
N GLY A 134 -4.69 10.45 -12.05
CA GLY A 134 -5.66 11.42 -12.58
C GLY A 134 -6.69 11.95 -11.60
N ILE A 135 -6.63 11.59 -10.32
CA ILE A 135 -7.52 12.14 -9.28
C ILE A 135 -6.92 13.44 -8.75
N ASN A 136 -7.46 14.56 -9.20
CA ASN A 136 -6.89 15.88 -8.91
C ASN A 136 -7.56 16.58 -7.72
N GLU A 137 -8.82 16.26 -7.43
CA GLU A 137 -9.62 16.87 -6.36
C GLU A 137 -9.48 16.07 -5.07
N LEU A 138 -8.37 16.29 -4.35
CA LEU A 138 -8.03 15.59 -3.12
C LEU A 138 -8.05 16.58 -1.95
N SER A 139 -8.98 16.39 -1.01
CA SER A 139 -9.06 17.16 0.25
C SER A 139 -8.25 16.47 1.35
N ASP A 140 -7.68 17.24 2.27
CA ASP A 140 -6.89 16.74 3.41
C ASP A 140 -7.19 17.44 4.73
N GLY A 141 -8.23 18.28 4.77
CA GLY A 141 -8.49 19.17 5.90
C GLY A 141 -9.17 18.52 7.09
N ASP A 142 -9.89 17.41 6.89
CA ASP A 142 -10.61 16.72 7.96
C ASP A 142 -10.44 15.19 7.90
N LEU A 143 -10.82 14.54 9.00
CA LEU A 143 -10.74 13.08 9.17
C LEU A 143 -11.49 12.33 8.06
N GLU A 144 -12.61 12.87 7.61
CA GLU A 144 -13.42 12.25 6.57
C GLU A 144 -12.69 12.27 5.23
N SER A 145 -12.08 13.41 4.88
CA SER A 145 -11.23 13.54 3.70
C SER A 145 -10.06 12.57 3.75
N ILE A 146 -9.41 12.41 4.91
CA ILE A 146 -8.30 11.45 5.06
C ILE A 146 -8.77 10.01 4.86
N LYS A 147 -9.93 9.63 5.41
CA LYS A 147 -10.53 8.31 5.18
C LYS A 147 -10.84 8.08 3.70
N GLU A 148 -11.31 9.10 3.00
CA GLU A 148 -11.54 9.05 1.56
C GLU A 148 -10.23 8.85 0.78
N LEU A 149 -9.17 9.60 1.11
CA LEU A 149 -7.85 9.45 0.46
C LEU A 149 -7.31 8.03 0.61
N VAL A 150 -7.33 7.50 1.83
CA VAL A 150 -6.86 6.13 2.11
C VAL A 150 -7.71 5.11 1.36
N SER A 151 -9.03 5.30 1.32
CA SER A 151 -9.94 4.41 0.59
C SER A 151 -9.68 4.45 -0.92
N LEU A 152 -9.48 5.64 -1.49
CA LEU A 152 -9.13 5.80 -2.90
C LEU A 152 -7.81 5.12 -3.24
N PHE A 153 -6.80 5.27 -2.39
CA PHE A 153 -5.53 4.58 -2.57
C PHE A 153 -5.72 3.06 -2.57
N ILE A 154 -6.43 2.51 -1.60
CA ILE A 154 -6.67 1.06 -1.52
C ILE A 154 -7.48 0.56 -2.72
N LEU A 155 -8.51 1.30 -3.14
CA LEU A 155 -9.28 0.97 -4.34
C LEU A 155 -8.43 1.03 -5.60
N SER A 156 -7.49 1.97 -5.67
CA SER A 156 -6.55 2.08 -6.80
C SER A 156 -5.68 0.85 -6.93
N ILE A 157 -5.07 0.40 -5.82
CA ILE A 157 -4.29 -0.83 -5.79
C ILE A 157 -5.16 -2.04 -6.14
N ASN A 158 -6.36 -2.13 -5.58
CA ASN A 158 -7.29 -3.22 -5.86
C ASN A 158 -7.68 -3.28 -7.35
N SER A 159 -7.85 -2.11 -7.98
CA SER A 159 -8.25 -1.98 -9.39
C SER A 159 -7.24 -2.51 -10.40
N ILE A 160 -5.97 -2.70 -10.02
CA ILE A 160 -4.91 -3.19 -10.93
C ILE A 160 -5.24 -4.57 -11.51
N THR A 161 -5.98 -5.39 -10.75
CA THR A 161 -6.40 -6.73 -11.18
C THR A 161 -7.74 -6.76 -11.91
N PHE A 162 -8.51 -5.66 -11.89
CA PHE A 162 -9.82 -5.59 -12.54
C PHE A 162 -9.72 -5.06 -13.97
N LYS A 163 -10.49 -5.68 -14.87
CA LYS A 163 -10.65 -5.27 -16.27
C LYS A 163 -11.44 -3.97 -16.42
#